data_AF-A0A519I7V5-F1
#
_entry.id   AF-A0A519I7V5-F1
#
_cell.length_a   1.000
_cell.length_b   1.000
_cell.length_c   1.000
_cell.angle_alpha   90.00
_cell.angle_beta   90.00
_cell.angle_gamma   90.00
#
_symmetry.space_group_name_H-M   'P 1'
#
loop_
_entity.id
_entity.type
_entity.pdbx_description
1 polymer ?
#
loop_
_entity_poly.entity_id
_entity_poly.type
_entity_poly.pdbx_seq_one_letter_code
_entity_poly.pdbx_strand_id
1 'polypeptide(L)' 'MLEPQISLHSQRIQLTEDHDVRGWCDSLGVTEEQLRIAVAAVGDDADEVRGHLGFPC' A
#
# COMPACT_ATOMS: atom_id res chain seq x y z
N MET A 1 -20.16 5.94 9.01
CA MET A 1 -18.72 5.77 9.29
C MET A 1 -18.30 4.62 8.38
N LEU A 2 -17.90 4.94 7.15
CA LEU A 2 -17.55 3.92 6.16
C LEU A 2 -16.13 3.49 6.50
N GLU A 3 -15.98 2.35 7.15
CA GLU A 3 -14.68 1.69 7.27
C GLU A 3 -14.21 1.46 5.83
N PRO A 4 -13.12 2.11 5.36
CA PRO A 4 -12.58 1.79 4.06
C PRO A 4 -12.13 0.35 4.17
N GLN A 5 -12.87 -0.52 3.51
CA GLN A 5 -12.62 -1.94 3.38
C GLN A 5 -11.37 -2.19 2.52
N ILE A 6 -10.25 -1.56 2.87
CA ILE A 6 -8.96 -2.13 2.51
C ILE A 6 -8.92 -3.41 3.31
N SER A 7 -9.18 -4.50 2.60
CA SER A 7 -8.89 -5.81 3.09
C SER A 7 -7.39 -5.82 3.35
N LEU A 8 -6.97 -5.58 4.59
CA LEU A 8 -5.59 -5.76 5.07
C LEU A 8 -5.12 -7.22 4.88
N HIS A 9 -6.02 -8.08 4.38
CA HIS A 9 -5.79 -9.45 3.92
C HIS A 9 -5.45 -9.57 2.42
N SER A 10 -5.48 -8.48 1.66
CA SER A 10 -4.99 -8.46 0.29
C SER A 10 -3.46 -8.37 0.33
N GLN A 11 -2.81 -9.46 -0.10
CA GLN A 11 -1.36 -9.52 -0.29
C GLN A 11 -0.87 -8.55 -1.38
N ARG A 12 -1.79 -7.93 -2.15
CA ARG A 12 -1.48 -7.03 -3.26
C ARG A 12 -2.12 -5.65 -3.11
N ILE A 13 -1.34 -4.61 -3.40
CA ILE A 13 -1.66 -3.18 -3.38
C ILE A 13 -2.23 -2.80 -4.75
N GLN A 14 -3.55 -2.66 -4.83
CA GLN A 14 -4.20 -2.21 -6.05
C GLN A 14 -4.35 -0.69 -6.07
N LEU A 15 -3.47 -0.01 -6.81
CA LEU A 15 -3.53 1.45 -7.01
C LEU A 15 -4.58 1.88 -8.06
N THR A 16 -5.58 1.03 -8.33
CA THR A 16 -6.62 1.28 -9.34
C THR A 16 -7.70 2.24 -8.89
N GLU A 17 -7.90 2.40 -7.58
CA GLU A 17 -8.85 3.35 -7.01
C GLU A 17 -8.17 4.26 -5.99
N ASP A 18 -8.42 5.57 -6.07
CA ASP A 18 -7.79 6.58 -5.19
C ASP A 18 -8.06 6.33 -3.70
N HIS A 19 -9.19 5.67 -3.37
CA HIS A 19 -9.54 5.34 -1.99
C HIS A 19 -8.67 4.21 -1.40
N ASP A 20 -8.23 3.27 -2.25
CA ASP A 20 -7.31 2.19 -1.89
C ASP A 20 -5.92 2.76 -1.61
N VAL A 21 -5.43 3.64 -2.49
CA VAL A 21 -4.15 4.33 -2.32
C VAL A 21 -4.09 5.03 -0.97
N ARG A 22 -5.15 5.75 -0.61
CA ARG A 22 -5.26 6.48 0.66
C ARG A 22 -5.19 5.56 1.87
N GLY A 23 -5.87 4.43 1.87
CA GLY A 23 -5.82 3.51 3.02
C GLY A 23 -4.49 2.76 3.13
N TRP A 24 -3.83 2.45 2.02
CA TRP A 24 -2.47 1.90 2.05
C TRP A 24 -1.46 2.91 2.57
N CYS A 25 -1.54 4.16 2.11
CA CYS A 25 -0.74 5.26 2.62
C CYS A 25 -0.94 5.47 4.13
N ASP A 26 -2.18 5.40 4.61
CA ASP A 26 -2.49 5.52 6.04
C ASP A 26 -1.93 4.31 6.84
N SER A 27 -2.11 3.09 6.33
CA SER A 27 -1.65 1.86 6.99
C SER A 27 -0.13 1.73 7.04
N LEU A 28 0.57 2.19 5.99
CA LEU A 28 2.03 2.17 5.89
C LEU A 28 2.67 3.47 6.41
N GLY A 29 1.88 4.52 6.67
CA GLY A 29 2.39 5.83 7.09
C GLY A 29 3.24 6.53 6.02
N VAL A 30 3.00 6.26 4.74
CA VAL A 30 3.77 6.81 3.60
C VAL A 30 2.92 7.73 2.75
N THR A 31 3.57 8.53 1.89
CA THR A 31 2.85 9.31 0.89
C THR A 31 2.49 8.47 -0.32
N GLU A 32 1.46 8.89 -1.06
CA GLU A 32 1.04 8.24 -2.31
C GLU A 32 2.17 8.13 -3.33
N GLU A 33 3.05 9.13 -3.38
CA GLU A 33 4.21 9.11 -4.25
C GLU A 33 5.21 8.02 -3.82
N GLN A 34 5.50 7.89 -2.52
CA GLN A 34 6.35 6.81 -2.02
C GLN A 34 5.73 5.43 -2.25
N LEU A 35 4.42 5.30 -2.07
CA LEU A 35 3.70 4.06 -2.35
C LEU A 35 3.81 3.69 -3.84
N ARG A 36 3.59 4.64 -4.74
CA ARG A 36 3.73 4.41 -6.19
C ARG A 36 5.16 4.07 -6.60
N ILE A 37 6.15 4.74 -6.01
CA ILE A 37 7.57 4.46 -6.28
C ILE A 37 7.92 3.05 -5.81
N ALA A 38 7.49 2.66 -4.61
CA ALA A 38 7.72 1.32 -4.10
C ALA A 38 7.02 0.27 -4.97
N VAL A 39 5.74 0.46 -5.30
CA VAL A 39 5.00 -0.45 -6.18
C VAL A 39 5.62 -0.53 -7.58
N ALA A 40 6.15 0.57 -8.12
CA ALA A 40 6.85 0.56 -9.39
C ALA A 40 8.23 -0.15 -9.32
N ALA A 41 8.85 -0.17 -8.14
CA ALA A 41 10.16 -0.78 -7.92
C ALA A 41 10.09 -2.30 -7.67
N VAL A 42 9.11 -2.75 -6.90
CA VAL A 42 8.99 -4.17 -6.49
C VAL A 42 7.73 -4.86 -7.01
N GLY A 43 6.74 -4.12 -7.51
CA GLY A 43 5.45 -4.65 -7.95
C GLY A 43 4.33 -4.37 -6.95
N ASP A 44 3.12 -4.87 -7.23
CA ASP A 44 1.96 -4.67 -6.35
C ASP A 44 1.98 -5.54 -5.09
N ASP A 45 3.02 -6.32 -4.81
CA ASP A 45 3.09 -7.14 -3.59
C ASP A 45 3.32 -6.30 -2.32
N ALA A 46 2.39 -6.39 -1.37
CA ALA A 46 2.41 -5.60 -0.14
C ALA A 46 3.59 -5.93 0.77
N ASP A 47 4.02 -7.21 0.79
CA ASP A 47 5.17 -7.67 1.57
C ASP A 47 6.47 -7.10 1.00
N GLU A 48 6.64 -7.14 -0.34
CA GLU A 48 7.79 -6.56 -1.00
C GLU A 48 7.84 -5.05 -0.82
N VAL A 49 6.69 -4.36 -0.93
CA VAL A 49 6.60 -2.91 -0.73
C VAL A 49 6.97 -2.54 0.71
N ARG A 50 6.49 -3.29 1.70
CA ARG A 50 6.87 -3.12 3.11
C ARG A 50 8.37 -3.33 3.32
N GLY A 51 8.94 -4.39 2.75
CA GLY A 51 10.36 -4.67 2.79
C GLY A 51 11.19 -3.55 2.14
N HIS A 52 10.74 -3.03 0.99
CA HIS A 52 11.38 -1.91 0.30
C HIS A 52 11.34 -0.61 1.12
N LEU A 53 10.24 -0.37 1.82
CA LEU A 53 10.05 0.78 2.70
C LEU A 53 10.75 0.62 4.06
N GLY A 54 11.33 -0.54 4.35
CA GLY A 54 12.05 -0.82 5.60
C GLY A 54 11.15 -1.17 6.78
N PHE A 55 9.88 -1.52 6.54
CA PHE A 55 9.00 -2.04 7.57
C PHE A 55 9.30 -3.52 7.81
N PRO A 56 9.47 -3.96 9.07
CA PRO A 56 9.57 -5.37 9.37
C PRO A 56 8.23 -6.05 9.05
N CYS A 57 8.29 -7.16 8.31
CA CYS A 57 7.17 -8.05 8.04
C CYS A 57 6.69 -8.77 9.30
#